data_AF-G1FFR8-F1
#
_entry.id   AF-G1FFR8-F1
#
_cell.length_a   1.000
_cell.length_b   1.000
_cell.length_c   1.000
_cell.angle_alpha   90.00
_cell.angle_beta   90.00
_cell.angle_gamma   90.00
#
_symmetry.space_group_name_H-M   'P 1'
#
loop_
_entity.id
_entity.type
_entity.pdbx_description
1 polymer ?
#
loop_
_entity_poly.entity_id
_entity_poly.type
_entity_poly.pdbx_seq_one_letter_code
_entity_poly.pdbx_strand_id
1 'polypeptide(L)'
;MDFLCFLWFLFGFIGFCTGSETLKSPERNFTIYWNVPTDQCNRHNYTANETKPNFPELLTNLSIVHNFNGSFRGEEFRILYSPGLWPSMEHNKTENGTHGGMPHHGNLTKHLEQLEKDIKNCSNINYIPENFTGMAVIDMESWRPVFRQNTG
;
A
#
# COMPACT_ATOMS: atom_id res chain seq x y z
N MET A 1 -49.26 -24.96 39.66
CA MET A 1 -49.21 -26.27 38.96
C MET A 1 -48.38 -25.99 37.73
N ASP A 2 -47.10 -26.35 37.66
CA ASP A 2 -46.50 -27.59 38.13
C ASP A 2 -45.11 -27.42 38.76
N PHE A 3 -44.84 -28.39 39.63
CA PHE A 3 -43.70 -28.49 40.53
C PHE A 3 -42.39 -28.73 39.77
N LEU A 4 -41.41 -27.84 39.93
CA LEU A 4 -39.96 -28.11 40.02
C LEU A 4 -39.19 -26.78 40.08
N CYS A 5 -39.40 -26.04 41.17
CA CYS A 5 -38.62 -24.84 41.47
C CYS A 5 -38.35 -24.80 42.97
N PHE A 6 -37.66 -25.81 43.50
CA PHE A 6 -37.11 -25.76 44.85
C PHE A 6 -35.86 -26.62 44.97
N LEU A 7 -34.80 -25.98 45.51
CA LEU A 7 -33.45 -26.50 45.79
C LEU A 7 -32.67 -26.78 44.50
N TRP A 8 -31.68 -25.99 44.11
CA TRP A 8 -30.44 -25.76 44.85
C TRP A 8 -30.14 -24.26 45.07
N PHE A 9 -30.28 -23.85 46.33
CA PHE A 9 -29.55 -22.75 46.91
C PHE A 9 -28.10 -23.24 47.19
N LEU A 10 -27.14 -22.33 47.02
CA LEU A 10 -25.70 -22.42 47.35
C LEU A 10 -24.79 -23.00 46.25
N PHE A 11 -23.83 -22.14 45.88
CA PHE A 11 -22.72 -22.30 44.93
C PHE A 11 -23.01 -22.05 43.44
N GLY A 12 -22.62 -20.85 43.01
CA GLY A 12 -21.86 -20.74 41.75
C GLY A 12 -22.58 -20.13 40.56
N PHE A 13 -23.20 -18.96 40.68
CA PHE A 13 -23.57 -18.16 39.50
C PHE A 13 -23.29 -16.67 39.74
N ILE A 14 -22.02 -16.29 39.66
CA ILE A 14 -21.63 -14.97 39.15
C ILE A 14 -20.88 -15.22 37.84
N GLY A 15 -21.60 -15.80 36.88
CA GLY A 15 -21.20 -15.82 35.48
C GLY A 15 -21.87 -14.64 34.80
N PHE A 16 -21.44 -13.42 35.12
CA PHE A 16 -21.83 -12.25 34.34
C PHE A 16 -21.08 -12.37 33.01
N CYS A 17 -21.73 -12.91 31.98
CA CYS A 17 -21.23 -12.79 30.61
C CYS A 17 -21.24 -11.30 30.27
N THR A 18 -20.09 -10.64 30.44
CA THR A 18 -19.82 -9.37 29.78
C THR A 18 -19.75 -9.66 28.29
N GLY A 19 -20.90 -9.56 27.62
CA GLY A 19 -20.93 -9.35 26.18
C GLY A 19 -20.17 -8.07 25.90
N SER A 20 -18.90 -8.19 25.55
CA SER A 20 -18.14 -7.11 24.95
C SER A 20 -18.76 -6.88 23.58
N GLU A 21 -19.73 -5.98 23.50
CA GLU A 21 -20.08 -5.38 22.23
C GLU A 21 -18.81 -4.69 21.73
N THR A 22 -18.14 -5.32 20.78
CA THR A 22 -17.14 -4.65 19.98
C THR A 22 -17.88 -3.52 19.29
N LEU A 23 -17.69 -2.28 19.78
CA LEU A 23 -18.12 -1.07 19.11
C LEU A 23 -17.55 -1.15 17.69
N LYS A 24 -18.38 -1.58 16.75
CA LYS A 24 -18.03 -1.65 15.35
C LYS A 24 -17.76 -0.21 14.95
N SER A 25 -16.48 0.13 14.81
CA SER A 25 -16.04 1.45 14.37
C SER A 25 -16.87 1.78 13.12
N PRO A 26 -17.42 3.00 13.02
CA PRO A 26 -18.24 3.38 11.87
C PRO A 26 -17.51 3.00 10.58
N GLU A 27 -18.20 2.38 9.63
CA GLU A 27 -17.62 2.10 8.32
C GLU A 27 -17.03 3.41 7.79
N ARG A 28 -15.71 3.42 7.56
CA ARG A 28 -15.06 4.58 6.96
C ARG A 28 -15.51 4.65 5.51
N ASN A 29 -16.48 5.50 5.23
CA ASN A 29 -16.94 5.77 3.87
C ASN A 29 -15.88 6.46 3.00
N PHE A 30 -14.78 6.94 3.60
CA PHE A 30 -13.67 7.59 2.92
C PHE A 30 -12.35 7.27 3.63
N THR A 31 -11.34 6.84 2.87
CA THR A 31 -10.02 6.46 3.38
C THR A 31 -8.95 7.31 2.72
N ILE A 32 -8.06 7.89 3.53
CA ILE A 32 -6.91 8.65 3.06
C ILE A 32 -5.66 7.78 3.24
N TYR A 33 -4.87 7.64 2.18
CA TYR A 33 -3.59 6.92 2.20
C TYR A 33 -2.43 7.91 2.11
N TRP A 34 -1.37 7.64 2.85
CA TRP A 34 -0.12 8.40 2.82
C TRP A 34 0.88 7.78 1.85
N ASN A 35 1.11 8.43 0.70
CA ASN A 35 2.12 8.05 -0.28
C ASN A 35 3.21 9.13 -0.43
N VAL A 36 3.69 9.67 0.68
CA VAL A 36 4.83 10.60 0.69
C VAL A 36 6.06 9.86 1.25
N PRO A 37 7.25 9.96 0.62
CA PRO A 37 8.46 9.26 1.06
C PRO A 37 9.10 9.93 2.29
N THR A 38 8.38 9.98 3.40
CA THR A 38 8.82 10.57 4.67
C THR A 38 9.92 9.76 5.35
N ASP A 39 10.14 8.51 4.92
CA ASP A 39 11.28 7.69 5.33
C ASP A 39 12.63 8.36 4.99
N GLN A 40 12.67 9.19 3.95
CA GLN A 40 13.85 9.99 3.58
C GLN A 40 14.24 10.96 4.70
N CYS A 41 13.27 11.50 5.44
CA CYS A 41 13.51 12.38 6.59
C CYS A 41 14.21 11.64 7.73
N ASN A 42 14.09 10.31 7.83
CA ASN A 42 14.82 9.53 8.83
C ASN A 42 16.33 9.53 8.60
N ARG A 43 16.80 9.78 7.38
CA ARG A 43 18.24 9.85 7.04
C ARG A 43 18.84 11.23 7.25
N HIS A 44 18.01 12.23 7.57
CA HIS A 44 18.49 13.57 7.84
C HIS A 44 19.20 13.63 9.21
N ASN A 45 20.35 14.31 9.24
CA ASN A 45 21.11 14.51 10.48
C ASN A 45 20.59 15.75 11.20
N TYR A 46 19.56 15.56 12.03
CA TYR A 46 19.04 16.61 12.90
C TYR A 46 20.11 17.04 13.91
N THR A 47 20.40 18.33 13.97
CA THR A 47 21.26 18.93 14.98
C THR A 47 20.56 18.99 16.33
N ALA A 48 21.30 19.28 17.41
CA ALA A 48 20.75 19.36 18.77
C ALA A 48 19.63 20.41 18.94
N ASN A 49 19.53 21.37 18.02
CA ASN A 49 18.52 22.43 18.05
C ASN A 49 17.31 22.11 17.15
N GLU A 50 17.32 20.98 16.45
CA GLU A 50 16.27 20.58 15.51
C GLU A 50 15.48 19.40 16.07
N THR A 51 14.15 19.46 15.90
CA THR A 51 13.27 18.36 16.28
C THR A 51 13.01 17.50 15.06
N LYS A 52 13.33 16.20 15.16
CA LYS A 52 12.95 15.23 14.14
C LYS A 52 11.42 15.07 14.12
N PRO A 53 10.76 15.23 12.96
CA PRO A 53 9.33 15.02 12.84
C PRO A 53 8.97 13.54 13.06
N ASN A 54 7.92 13.30 13.85
CA ASN A 54 7.32 11.98 14.03
C ASN A 54 6.10 11.81 13.12
N PHE A 55 6.34 11.46 11.85
CA PHE A 55 5.26 11.26 10.88
C PHE A 55 4.31 10.11 11.25
N PRO A 56 4.77 8.91 11.68
CA PRO A 56 3.84 7.83 12.06
C PRO A 56 2.85 8.23 13.17
N GLU A 57 3.31 8.94 14.20
CA GLU A 57 2.43 9.44 15.27
C GLU A 57 1.43 10.48 14.73
N LEU A 58 1.91 11.46 13.95
CA LEU A 58 1.06 12.47 13.32
C LEU A 58 -0.02 11.84 12.44
N LEU A 59 0.35 10.90 11.57
CA LEU A 59 -0.57 10.24 10.63
C LEU A 59 -1.59 9.36 11.34
N THR A 60 -1.18 8.67 12.42
CA THR A 60 -2.08 7.92 13.30
C THR A 60 -3.12 8.84 13.92
N ASN A 61 -2.70 9.98 14.48
CA ASN A 61 -3.59 10.95 15.11
C ASN A 61 -4.60 11.56 14.10
N LEU A 62 -4.22 11.67 12.84
CA LEU A 62 -5.07 12.15 11.75
C LEU A 62 -5.93 11.06 11.10
N SER A 63 -5.86 9.80 11.58
CA SER A 63 -6.54 8.66 10.96
C SER A 63 -6.20 8.46 9.47
N ILE A 64 -4.98 8.81 9.08
CA ILE A 64 -4.46 8.57 7.72
C ILE A 64 -3.79 7.20 7.70
N VAL A 65 -4.19 6.36 6.74
CA VAL A 65 -3.60 5.04 6.54
C VAL A 65 -2.18 5.22 5.99
N HIS A 66 -1.20 4.61 6.64
CA HIS A 66 0.21 4.74 6.30
C HIS A 66 0.93 3.43 6.62
N ASN A 67 2.01 3.15 5.88
CA ASN A 67 2.80 1.95 6.11
C ASN A 67 3.55 2.01 7.47
N PHE A 68 3.88 0.84 7.98
CA PHE A 68 4.64 0.64 9.20
C PHE A 68 5.92 1.48 9.22
N ASN A 69 6.14 2.18 10.34
CA ASN A 69 7.26 3.11 10.55
C ASN A 69 7.43 4.20 9.47
N GLY A 70 6.37 4.51 8.72
CA GLY A 70 6.41 5.49 7.64
C GLY A 70 7.21 5.03 6.42
N SER A 71 7.34 3.70 6.21
CA SER A 71 7.98 3.14 5.01
C SER A 71 7.29 3.64 3.75
N PHE A 72 8.05 3.99 2.71
CA PHE A 72 7.46 4.42 1.45
C PHE A 72 6.76 3.26 0.70
N ARG A 73 7.21 2.02 0.91
CA ARG A 73 6.58 0.81 0.35
C ARG A 73 6.36 -0.19 1.48
N GLY A 74 5.11 -0.51 1.77
CA GLY A 74 4.76 -1.35 2.92
C GLY A 74 3.52 -2.18 2.69
N GLU A 75 2.82 -2.46 3.76
CA GLU A 75 1.64 -3.32 3.84
C GLU A 75 0.34 -2.62 3.44
N GLU A 76 0.28 -1.29 3.59
CA GLU A 76 -0.92 -0.50 3.28
C GLU A 76 -0.90 0.09 1.86
N PHE A 77 0.26 0.54 1.41
CA PHE A 77 0.42 1.23 0.13
C PHE A 77 1.77 0.93 -0.53
N ARG A 78 1.76 0.68 -1.85
CA ARG A 78 2.95 0.54 -2.71
C ARG A 78 2.73 1.22 -4.05
N ILE A 79 3.62 2.11 -4.44
CA ILE A 79 3.75 2.62 -5.81
C ILE A 79 4.87 1.88 -6.55
N LEU A 80 4.56 1.43 -7.75
CA LEU A 80 5.45 0.72 -8.66
C LEU A 80 5.79 1.63 -9.82
N TYR A 81 7.04 2.09 -9.88
CA TYR A 81 7.49 2.97 -10.95
C TYR A 81 7.91 2.14 -12.16
N SER A 82 7.22 2.35 -13.28
CA SER A 82 7.48 1.74 -14.59
C SER A 82 7.94 0.26 -14.53
N PRO A 83 7.20 -0.65 -13.85
CA PRO A 83 7.61 -2.05 -13.73
C PRO A 83 7.56 -2.78 -15.08
N GLY A 84 8.40 -3.79 -15.25
CA GLY A 84 8.54 -4.53 -16.50
C GLY A 84 9.28 -3.75 -17.59
N LEU A 85 9.20 -4.25 -18.82
CA LEU A 85 9.85 -3.61 -19.99
C LEU A 85 8.88 -2.70 -20.73
N TRP A 86 8.40 -1.64 -20.07
CA TRP A 86 7.47 -0.67 -20.69
C TRP A 86 8.17 0.06 -21.86
N PRO A 87 7.57 0.08 -23.08
CA PRO A 87 8.13 0.85 -24.20
C PRO A 87 8.03 2.35 -23.95
N SER A 88 9.12 3.08 -24.14
CA SER A 88 9.14 4.53 -23.91
C SER A 88 10.16 5.26 -24.79
N MET A 89 9.78 6.45 -25.27
CA MET A 89 10.68 7.40 -25.95
C MET A 89 11.29 8.42 -25.00
N GLU A 90 10.88 8.44 -23.72
CA GLU A 90 11.23 9.48 -22.76
C GLU A 90 12.63 9.30 -22.15
N HIS A 91 12.98 8.07 -21.78
CA HIS A 91 14.15 7.79 -20.98
C HIS A 91 15.44 7.57 -21.79
N ASN A 92 15.34 7.31 -23.09
CA ASN A 92 16.50 7.08 -23.96
C ASN A 92 16.37 7.87 -25.26
N LYS A 93 17.35 8.74 -25.53
CA LYS A 93 17.41 9.59 -26.74
C LYS A 93 17.93 8.84 -27.98
N THR A 94 18.00 7.52 -27.93
CA THR A 94 18.23 6.71 -29.13
C THR A 94 17.01 6.76 -30.04
N GLU A 95 17.24 6.58 -31.34
CA GLU A 95 16.18 6.61 -32.36
C GLU A 95 15.02 5.63 -32.06
N ASN A 96 15.32 4.52 -31.38
CA ASN A 96 14.35 3.47 -31.08
C ASN A 96 13.78 3.49 -29.64
N GLY A 97 14.18 4.47 -28.80
CA GLY A 97 13.77 4.53 -27.39
C GLY A 97 14.14 3.30 -26.56
N THR A 98 13.48 3.10 -25.43
CA THR A 98 13.57 1.89 -24.60
C THR A 98 12.49 0.88 -25.01
N HIS A 99 12.87 -0.41 -25.07
CA HIS A 99 11.96 -1.54 -25.36
C HIS A 99 11.09 -1.38 -26.62
N GLY A 100 11.62 -0.72 -27.65
CA GLY A 100 10.92 -0.45 -28.92
C GLY A 100 10.23 0.92 -28.99
N GLY A 101 10.27 1.70 -27.90
CA GLY A 101 9.83 3.10 -27.85
C GLY A 101 8.32 3.30 -27.79
N MET A 102 7.58 2.55 -28.61
CA MET A 102 6.13 2.59 -28.73
C MET A 102 5.50 1.22 -28.46
N PRO A 103 4.25 1.16 -27.97
CA PRO A 103 3.60 -0.09 -27.60
C PRO A 103 3.52 -1.13 -28.73
N HIS A 104 3.32 -0.71 -29.98
CA HIS A 104 3.22 -1.62 -31.13
C HIS A 104 4.58 -2.18 -31.61
N HIS A 105 5.70 -1.63 -31.14
CA HIS A 105 7.05 -2.15 -31.37
C HIS A 105 7.60 -2.92 -30.16
N GLY A 106 6.89 -2.88 -29.03
CA GLY A 106 7.28 -3.58 -27.80
C GLY A 106 7.09 -5.09 -27.90
N ASN A 107 7.90 -5.83 -27.14
CA ASN A 107 7.72 -7.27 -26.98
C ASN A 107 6.93 -7.55 -25.70
N LEU A 108 5.64 -7.87 -25.85
CA LEU A 108 4.73 -8.11 -24.72
C LEU A 108 5.19 -9.27 -23.84
N THR A 109 5.64 -10.39 -24.43
CA THR A 109 6.10 -11.55 -23.66
C THR A 109 7.27 -11.19 -22.75
N LYS A 110 8.28 -10.49 -23.27
CA LYS A 110 9.43 -10.05 -22.48
C LYS A 110 9.03 -9.03 -21.41
N HIS A 111 8.08 -8.14 -21.72
CA HIS A 111 7.54 -7.21 -20.72
C HIS A 111 6.90 -7.97 -19.55
N LEU A 112 6.05 -8.96 -19.83
CA LEU A 112 5.37 -9.74 -18.79
C LEU A 112 6.35 -10.59 -17.97
N GLU A 113 7.34 -11.22 -18.61
CA GLU A 113 8.40 -11.96 -17.92
C GLU A 113 9.21 -11.06 -16.97
N GLN A 114 9.51 -9.83 -17.38
CA GLN A 114 10.20 -8.88 -16.52
C GLN A 114 9.29 -8.33 -15.42
N LEU A 115 8.03 -8.01 -15.75
CA LEU A 115 7.04 -7.53 -14.78
C LEU A 115 6.87 -8.56 -13.66
N GLU A 116 6.77 -9.85 -13.99
CA GLU A 116 6.69 -10.93 -13.01
C GLU A 116 7.94 -10.98 -12.12
N LYS A 117 9.14 -10.84 -12.70
CA LYS A 117 10.39 -10.77 -11.91
C LYS A 117 10.42 -9.55 -11.00
N ASP A 118 9.97 -8.40 -11.49
CA ASP A 118 9.97 -7.15 -10.73
C ASP A 118 9.03 -7.22 -9.53
N ILE A 119 7.84 -7.80 -9.68
CA ILE A 119 6.87 -7.91 -8.58
C ILE A 119 7.20 -9.04 -7.60
N LYS A 120 7.83 -10.15 -8.05
CA LYS A 120 8.13 -11.31 -7.19
C LYS A 120 9.48 -11.24 -6.49
N ASN A 121 10.47 -10.55 -7.04
CA ASN A 121 11.80 -10.48 -6.45
C ASN A 121 11.82 -9.52 -5.25
N CYS A 122 12.02 -10.02 -4.04
CA CYS A 122 12.04 -9.23 -2.80
C CYS A 122 13.13 -8.15 -2.74
N SER A 123 14.17 -8.24 -3.58
CA SER A 123 15.22 -7.21 -3.69
C SER A 123 14.89 -6.13 -4.72
N ASN A 124 13.83 -6.30 -5.52
CA ASN A 124 13.40 -5.30 -6.49
C ASN A 124 12.58 -4.19 -5.81
N ILE A 125 12.72 -2.96 -6.31
CA ILE A 125 11.99 -1.80 -5.81
C ILE A 125 10.47 -1.90 -6.02
N ASN A 126 10.04 -2.67 -7.02
CA ASN A 126 8.64 -2.90 -7.40
C ASN A 126 8.06 -4.18 -6.77
N TYR A 127 8.76 -4.79 -5.82
CA TYR A 127 8.30 -5.99 -5.12
C TYR A 127 6.93 -5.82 -4.46
N ILE A 128 6.08 -6.85 -4.58
CA ILE A 128 4.82 -7.00 -3.88
C ILE A 128 4.80 -8.36 -3.16
N PRO A 129 4.59 -8.41 -1.82
CA PRO A 129 4.39 -9.65 -1.10
C PRO A 129 3.20 -10.47 -1.63
N GLU A 130 3.30 -11.80 -1.65
CA GLU A 130 2.25 -12.68 -2.21
C GLU A 130 0.89 -12.54 -1.49
N ASN A 131 0.91 -12.19 -0.21
CA ASN A 131 -0.28 -11.97 0.62
C ASN A 131 -0.61 -10.49 0.82
N PHE A 132 -0.16 -9.62 -0.09
CA PHE A 132 -0.41 -8.18 -0.02
C PHE A 132 -1.90 -7.88 -0.21
N THR A 133 -2.48 -7.14 0.73
CA THR A 133 -3.90 -6.73 0.71
C THR A 133 -4.10 -5.22 0.65
N GLY A 134 -3.01 -4.45 0.70
CA GLY A 134 -3.04 -2.99 0.57
C GLY A 134 -3.26 -2.50 -0.86
N MET A 135 -3.08 -1.20 -1.07
CA MET A 135 -3.21 -0.57 -2.37
C MET A 135 -1.89 -0.62 -3.15
N ALA A 136 -1.90 -1.24 -4.32
CA ALA A 136 -0.78 -1.20 -5.28
C ALA A 136 -1.13 -0.29 -6.46
N VAL A 137 -0.27 0.66 -6.76
CA VAL A 137 -0.44 1.62 -7.86
C VAL A 137 0.69 1.42 -8.86
N ILE A 138 0.35 1.13 -10.12
CA ILE A 138 1.30 1.09 -11.23
C ILE A 138 1.39 2.50 -11.81
N ASP A 139 2.59 3.05 -11.80
CA ASP A 139 2.89 4.36 -12.32
C ASP A 139 3.61 4.25 -13.66
N MET A 140 2.84 4.44 -14.75
CA MET A 140 3.30 4.33 -16.13
C MET A 140 2.79 5.55 -16.92
N GLU A 141 3.69 6.49 -17.21
CA GLU A 141 3.31 7.80 -17.74
C GLU A 141 3.81 8.07 -19.17
N SER A 142 4.66 7.20 -19.71
CA SER A 142 5.36 7.48 -20.99
C SER A 142 4.44 7.66 -22.21
N TRP A 143 3.20 7.14 -22.17
CA TRP A 143 2.18 7.37 -23.19
C TRP A 143 0.79 7.03 -22.65
N ARG A 144 -0.24 7.59 -23.29
CA ARG A 144 -1.65 7.27 -23.04
C ARG A 144 -2.17 6.27 -24.08
N PRO A 145 -3.03 5.31 -23.69
CA PRO A 145 -3.55 4.30 -24.61
C PRO A 145 -4.44 4.90 -25.71
N VAL A 146 -5.04 6.07 -25.48
CA VAL A 146 -5.81 6.79 -26.49
C VAL A 146 -4.88 7.75 -27.24
N PHE A 147 -4.61 7.44 -28.51
CA PHE A 147 -3.65 8.18 -29.34
C PHE A 147 -3.83 9.71 -29.27
N ARG A 148 -5.06 10.20 -29.44
CA ARG A 148 -5.40 11.64 -29.41
C ARG A 148 -5.03 12.35 -28.09
N GLN A 149 -4.83 11.63 -26.99
CA GLN A 149 -4.45 12.20 -25.70
C GLN A 149 -2.92 12.27 -25.49
N ASN A 150 -2.12 11.77 -26.43
CA ASN A 150 -0.67 11.91 -26.42
C ASN A 150 -0.30 13.28 -26.98
N THR A 151 -0.58 14.31 -26.18
CA THR A 151 -0.26 15.71 -26.46
C THR A 151 0.53 16.26 -25.28
N GLY A 152 1.50 17.12 -25.55
CA GLY A 152 2.40 17.72 -24.58
C GLY A 152 3.48 18.48 -25.30
#